data_AF-A0A7W1DKM3-F1
#
_entry.id   AF-A0A7W1DKM3-F1
#
_cell.length_a   1.000
_cell.length_b   1.000
_cell.length_c   1.000
_cell.angle_alpha   90.00
_cell.angle_beta   90.00
_cell.angle_gamma   90.00
#
_symmetry.space_group_name_H-M   'P 1'
#
loop_
_entity.id
_entity.type
_entity.pdbx_description
1 polymer ?
#
loop_
_entity_poly.entity_id
_entity_poly.type
_entity_poly.pdbx_seq_one_letter_code
_entity_poly.pdbx_strand_id
1 'polypeptide(L)'
;MIWENREVFRVVLSEMLVNAELRERYLRHVVDPTMRIAEENFRSRMEQGEVRETDAPLAMRSVAGAVLGVLVLGLLGDEEIGSRSDEVPDVLAGLLIQGLGAAEGDRRG
;
A
#
# COMPACT_ATOMS: atom_id res chain seq x y z
N MET A 1 -8.29 4.56 -11.10
CA MET A 1 -9.05 3.70 -10.16
C MET A 1 -8.95 4.11 -8.68
N ILE A 2 -7.76 4.31 -8.08
CA ILE A 2 -7.67 4.75 -6.65
C ILE A 2 -8.22 6.17 -6.45
N TRP A 3 -7.87 7.11 -7.33
CA TRP A 3 -8.33 8.49 -7.21
C TRP A 3 -9.77 8.74 -7.64
N GLU A 4 -10.27 7.94 -8.58
CA GLU A 4 -11.67 7.98 -9.02
C GLU A 4 -12.66 7.65 -7.89
N ASN A 5 -12.21 6.95 -6.85
CA ASN A 5 -13.04 6.55 -5.71
C ASN A 5 -12.70 7.30 -4.41
N ARG A 6 -12.02 8.44 -4.50
CA ARG A 6 -11.56 9.22 -3.34
C ARG A 6 -12.71 9.64 -2.42
N GLU A 7 -13.88 9.97 -2.96
CA GLU A 7 -15.06 10.31 -2.15
C GLU A 7 -15.58 9.12 -1.34
N VAL A 8 -15.65 7.94 -1.96
CA VAL A 8 -16.03 6.70 -1.26
C VAL A 8 -15.03 6.38 -0.16
N PHE A 9 -13.74 6.52 -0.46
CA PHE A 9 -12.67 6.31 0.52
C PHE A 9 -12.78 7.27 1.71
N ARG A 10 -13.09 8.56 1.49
CA ARG A 10 -13.33 9.54 2.56
C ARG A 10 -14.43 9.10 3.52
N VAL A 11 -15.56 8.63 2.98
CA VAL A 11 -16.71 8.19 3.77
C VAL A 11 -16.33 6.96 4.59
N VAL A 12 -15.79 5.93 3.94
CA VAL A 12 -15.41 4.67 4.60
C VAL A 12 -14.37 4.91 5.70
N LEU A 13 -13.33 5.72 5.41
CA LEU A 13 -12.30 6.06 6.39
C LEU A 13 -12.91 6.77 7.60
N SER A 14 -13.80 7.74 7.37
CA SER A 14 -14.44 8.51 8.44
C SER A 14 -15.28 7.60 9.35
N GLU A 15 -16.08 6.72 8.75
CA GLU A 15 -16.89 5.75 9.48
C GLU A 15 -16.03 4.75 10.27
N MET A 16 -14.90 4.29 9.70
CA MET A 16 -13.97 3.42 10.42
C MET A 16 -13.35 4.08 11.67
N LEU A 17 -13.17 5.41 11.66
CA LEU A 17 -12.60 6.14 12.79
C LEU A 17 -13.59 6.26 13.95
N VAL A 18 -14.89 6.39 13.67
CA VAL A 18 -15.92 6.64 14.69
C VAL A 18 -16.74 5.42 15.07
N ASN A 19 -16.91 4.46 14.16
CA ASN A 19 -17.73 3.25 14.36
C ASN A 19 -16.83 2.01 14.56
N ALA A 20 -16.78 1.52 15.80
CA ALA A 20 -15.94 0.39 16.18
C ALA A 20 -16.38 -0.93 15.51
N GLU A 21 -17.68 -1.17 15.37
CA GLU A 21 -18.22 -2.37 14.74
C GLU A 21 -17.87 -2.40 13.25
N LEU A 22 -18.06 -1.26 12.55
CA LEU A 22 -17.69 -1.17 11.15
C LEU A 22 -16.19 -1.33 10.96
N ARG A 23 -15.37 -0.72 11.83
CA ARG A 23 -13.90 -0.87 11.79
C ARG A 23 -13.48 -2.33 11.92
N GLU A 24 -14.03 -3.05 12.90
CA GLU A 24 -13.73 -4.48 13.10
C GLU A 24 -14.13 -5.30 11.88
N ARG A 25 -15.34 -5.05 11.33
CA ARG A 25 -15.82 -5.72 10.13
C ARG A 25 -14.93 -5.44 8.92
N TYR A 26 -14.53 -4.18 8.72
CA TYR A 26 -13.67 -3.78 7.61
C TYR A 26 -12.28 -4.40 7.71
N LEU A 27 -11.68 -4.40 8.90
CA LEU A 27 -10.40 -5.07 9.14
C LEU A 27 -10.48 -6.56 8.79
N ARG A 28 -11.47 -7.27 9.34
CA ARG A 28 -11.63 -8.72 9.17
C ARG A 28 -11.93 -9.14 7.75
N HIS A 29 -12.80 -8.39 7.05
CA HIS A 29 -13.34 -8.83 5.76
C HIS A 29 -12.69 -8.16 4.55
N VAL A 30 -11.94 -7.07 4.73
CA VAL A 30 -11.29 -6.35 3.64
C VAL A 30 -9.78 -6.31 3.85
N VAL A 31 -9.31 -5.77 4.97
CA VAL A 31 -7.86 -5.57 5.18
C VAL A 31 -7.13 -6.90 5.33
N ASP A 32 -7.58 -7.78 6.22
CA ASP A 32 -6.88 -9.06 6.49
C ASP A 32 -6.79 -9.95 5.24
N PRO A 33 -7.85 -10.15 4.45
CA PRO A 33 -7.76 -10.94 3.22
C PRO A 33 -6.84 -10.30 2.17
N THR A 34 -6.92 -8.98 1.98
CA THR A 34 -6.04 -8.27 1.04
C THR A 34 -4.57 -8.38 1.44
N MET A 35 -4.27 -8.22 2.74
CA MET A 35 -2.90 -8.36 3.24
C MET A 35 -2.37 -9.77 3.04
N ARG A 36 -3.18 -10.81 3.32
CA ARG A 36 -2.77 -12.20 3.11
C ARG A 36 -2.39 -12.48 1.66
N ILE A 37 -3.21 -12.02 0.72
CA ILE A 37 -2.93 -12.16 -0.73
C ILE A 37 -1.62 -11.44 -1.11
N ALA A 38 -1.43 -10.21 -0.61
CA ALA A 38 -0.22 -9.44 -0.86
C ALA A 38 1.03 -10.12 -0.27
N GLU A 39 0.95 -10.62 0.96
CA GLU A 39 2.04 -11.32 1.66
C GLU A 39 2.43 -12.62 0.96
N GLU A 40 1.45 -13.43 0.51
CA GLU A 40 1.69 -14.65 -0.25
C GLU A 40 2.35 -14.35 -1.59
N ASN A 41 1.87 -13.34 -2.32
CA ASN A 41 2.49 -12.93 -3.58
C ASN A 41 3.93 -12.45 -3.36
N PHE A 42 4.16 -11.62 -2.34
CA PHE A 42 5.48 -11.09 -2.02
C PHE A 42 6.46 -12.18 -1.63
N ARG A 43 6.04 -13.15 -0.80
CA ARG A 43 6.86 -14.31 -0.42
C ARG A 43 7.25 -15.15 -1.64
N SER A 44 6.30 -15.41 -2.55
CA SER A 44 6.58 -16.17 -3.77
C SER A 44 7.63 -15.49 -4.65
N ARG A 45 7.60 -14.15 -4.74
CA ARG A 45 8.60 -13.40 -5.50
C ARG A 45 9.96 -13.32 -4.78
N MET A 46 9.97 -13.30 -3.45
CA MET A 46 11.20 -13.42 -2.66
C MET A 46 11.88 -14.77 -2.92
N GLU A 47 11.12 -15.87 -2.91
CA GLU A 47 11.62 -17.23 -3.23
C GLU A 47 12.20 -17.32 -4.65
N GLN A 48 11.71 -16.49 -5.57
CA GLN A 48 12.21 -16.39 -6.95
C GLN A 48 13.39 -15.42 -7.10
N GLY A 49 13.83 -14.76 -6.01
CA GLY A 49 14.91 -13.78 -6.04
C GLY A 49 14.56 -12.46 -6.75
N GLU A 50 13.28 -12.19 -7.00
CA GLU A 50 12.84 -10.95 -7.66
C GLU A 50 12.77 -9.76 -6.69
N VAL A 51 12.64 -10.06 -5.39
CA VAL A 51 12.49 -9.09 -4.30
C VAL A 51 13.42 -9.48 -3.17
N ARG A 52 13.92 -8.49 -2.44
CA ARG A 52 14.81 -8.69 -1.31
C ARG A 52 14.16 -9.54 -0.22
N GLU A 53 14.96 -10.41 0.40
CA GLU A 53 14.53 -11.12 1.61
C GLU A 53 14.27 -10.16 2.78
N THR A 54 13.01 -10.12 3.23
CA THR A 54 12.55 -9.30 4.35
C THR A 54 11.30 -9.89 5.00
N ASP A 55 10.83 -9.28 6.09
CA ASP A 55 9.58 -9.66 6.75
C ASP A 55 8.39 -9.28 5.87
N ALA A 56 7.82 -10.25 5.16
CA ALA A 56 6.71 -10.02 4.23
C ALA A 56 5.48 -9.36 4.90
N PRO A 57 5.00 -9.79 6.08
CA PRO A 57 3.92 -9.12 6.80
C PRO A 57 4.17 -7.63 7.07
N LEU A 58 5.38 -7.28 7.53
CA LEU A 58 5.73 -5.89 7.85
C LEU A 58 5.98 -5.06 6.58
N ALA A 59 6.60 -5.65 5.56
CA ALA A 59 6.83 -5.01 4.27
C ALA A 59 5.50 -4.64 3.59
N MET A 60 4.54 -5.56 3.54
CA MET A 60 3.24 -5.29 2.92
C MET A 60 2.41 -4.25 3.68
N ARG A 61 2.49 -4.24 5.01
CA ARG A 61 1.88 -3.18 5.82
C ARG A 61 2.54 -1.82 5.58
N SER A 62 3.85 -1.79 5.37
CA SER A 62 4.58 -0.56 5.06
C SER A 62 4.19 -0.01 3.68
N VAL A 63 4.08 -0.90 2.68
CA VAL A 63 3.58 -0.55 1.33
C VAL A 63 2.15 0.03 1.42
N ALA A 64 1.24 -0.68 2.09
CA ALA A 64 -0.13 -0.23 2.26
C ALA A 64 -0.21 1.10 3.02
N GLY A 65 0.63 1.28 4.05
CA GLY A 65 0.73 2.52 4.81
C GLY A 65 1.19 3.70 3.97
N ALA A 66 2.17 3.51 3.08
CA ALA A 66 2.63 4.55 2.16
C ALA A 66 1.51 4.98 1.19
N VAL A 67 0.80 4.03 0.59
CA VAL A 67 -0.34 4.31 -0.29
C VAL A 67 -1.45 5.03 0.48
N LEU A 68 -1.80 4.54 1.67
CA LEU A 68 -2.82 5.12 2.53
C LEU A 68 -2.46 6.55 2.97
N GLY A 69 -1.20 6.79 3.31
CA GLY A 69 -0.71 8.11 3.71
C GLY A 69 -0.90 9.14 2.59
N VAL A 70 -0.55 8.77 1.36
CA VAL A 70 -0.76 9.64 0.20
C VAL A 70 -2.23 9.86 -0.09
N LEU A 71 -3.07 8.83 0.05
CA LEU A 71 -4.53 8.97 -0.03
C LEU A 71 -5.07 9.99 0.97
N VAL A 72 -4.60 9.95 2.21
CA VAL A 72 -4.99 10.89 3.26
C VAL A 72 -4.51 12.31 2.95
N LEU A 73 -3.28 12.50 2.46
CA LEU A 73 -2.80 13.82 2.03
C LEU A 73 -3.69 14.41 0.93
N GLY A 74 -4.04 13.59 -0.07
CA GLY A 74 -4.99 13.98 -1.10
C GLY A 74 -6.35 14.37 -0.51
N LEU A 75 -6.89 13.61 0.45
CA LEU A 75 -8.14 13.95 1.14
C LEU A 75 -8.08 15.27 1.92
N LEU A 76 -6.94 15.59 2.52
CA LEU A 76 -6.72 16.84 3.25
C LEU A 76 -6.59 18.07 2.34
N GLY A 77 -6.50 17.86 1.03
CA GLY A 77 -6.40 18.94 0.05
C GLY A 77 -4.95 19.34 -0.25
N ASP A 78 -3.99 18.43 -0.07
CA ASP A 78 -2.60 18.68 -0.49
C ASP A 78 -2.53 19.01 -1.99
N GLU A 79 -1.93 20.16 -2.31
CA GLU A 79 -1.93 20.71 -3.68
C GLU A 79 -1.03 19.91 -4.63
N GLU A 80 0.10 19.39 -4.15
CA GLU A 80 1.03 18.60 -4.97
C GLU A 80 0.41 17.25 -5.36
N ILE A 81 -0.21 16.56 -4.40
CA ILE A 81 -0.93 15.31 -4.66
C ILE A 81 -2.17 15.56 -5.54
N GLY A 82 -2.88 16.65 -5.31
CA GLY A 82 -4.10 16.99 -6.06
C GLY A 82 -3.84 17.37 -7.52
N SER A 83 -2.80 18.17 -7.79
CA SER A 83 -2.48 18.67 -9.13
C SER A 83 -1.81 17.62 -10.03
N ARG A 84 -1.15 16.62 -9.44
CA ARG A 84 -0.39 15.58 -10.15
C ARG A 84 -0.84 14.17 -9.75
N SER A 85 -2.14 14.00 -9.52
CA SER A 85 -2.72 12.75 -9.03
C SER A 85 -2.37 11.53 -9.89
N ASP A 86 -2.19 11.73 -11.19
CA ASP A 86 -1.89 10.67 -12.16
C ASP A 86 -0.43 10.20 -12.09
N GLU A 87 0.49 11.03 -11.58
CA GLU A 87 1.92 10.72 -11.46
C GLU A 87 2.28 10.05 -10.12
N VAL A 88 1.42 10.22 -9.11
CA VAL A 88 1.61 9.68 -7.76
C VAL A 88 1.89 8.16 -7.74
N PRO A 89 1.14 7.31 -8.48
CA PRO A 89 1.40 5.87 -8.49
C PRO A 89 2.80 5.52 -8.98
N ASP A 90 3.31 6.23 -10.00
CA ASP A 90 4.63 5.96 -10.57
C ASP A 90 5.75 6.36 -9.61
N VAL A 91 5.59 7.50 -8.93
CA VAL A 91 6.54 7.94 -7.89
C VAL A 91 6.57 6.96 -6.72
N LEU A 92 5.40 6.56 -6.22
CA LEU A 92 5.31 5.56 -5.15
C LEU A 92 5.91 4.22 -5.57
N ALA A 93 5.61 3.74 -6.78
CA ALA A 93 6.16 2.50 -7.30
C ALA A 93 7.69 2.57 -7.38
N GLY A 94 8.26 3.67 -7.88
CA GLY A 94 9.71 3.87 -7.93
C GLY A 94 10.37 3.78 -6.55
N LEU A 95 9.82 4.47 -5.55
CA LEU A 95 10.33 4.45 -4.18
C LEU A 95 10.25 3.04 -3.55
N LEU A 96 9.12 2.35 -3.73
CA LEU A 96 8.90 1.02 -3.17
C LEU A 96 9.75 -0.04 -3.88
N ILE A 97 9.88 0.00 -5.20
CA ILE A 97 10.71 -0.94 -5.97
C ILE A 97 12.19 -0.75 -5.65
N GLN A 98 12.67 0.48 -5.46
CA GLN A 98 14.05 0.70 -5.03
C GLN A 98 14.31 0.16 -3.62
N GLY A 99 13.35 0.31 -2.71
CA GLY A 99 13.48 -0.19 -1.34
C GLY A 99 13.34 -1.71 -1.20
N LEU A 100 12.51 -2.33 -2.05
CA LEU A 100 12.16 -3.76 -1.99
C LEU A 100 12.89 -4.61 -3.04
N GLY A 101 13.42 -4.00 -4.10
CA GLY A 101 14.08 -4.70 -5.20
C GLY A 101 15.27 -5.53 -4.74
N ALA A 102 15.54 -6.63 -5.45
CA ALA A 102 16.69 -7.47 -5.18
C ALA A 102 17.99 -6.64 -5.22
N ALA A 103 18.84 -6.80 -4.20
CA ALA A 103 20.12 -6.10 -4.16
C ALA A 103 20.95 -6.50 -5.39
N GLU A 104 21.46 -5.52 -6.14
CA GLU A 104 22.30 -5.76 -7.33
C GLU A 104 23.62 -6.52 -7.04
N GLY A 105 23.91 -6.80 -5.76
CA GLY A 105 25.06 -7.59 -5.32
C GLY A 105 24.85 -9.10 -5.27
N ASP A 106 23.61 -9.61 -5.31
CA ASP A 106 23.34 -11.05 -5.06
C ASP A 106 23.26 -11.89 -6.35
N ARG A 107 23.31 -11.26 -7.53
CA ARG A 107 23.34 -11.93 -8.85
C ARG A 107 24.75 -12.33 -9.33
N ARG A 108 25.76 -12.29 -8.44
CA ARG A 108 27.16 -12.68 -8.74
C ARG A 108 27.77 -13.59 -7.65
N GLY A 109 26.96 -14.46 -7.05
CA GLY A 109 27.41 -15.54 -6.16
C GLY A 109 27.32 -16.89 -6.85
#